data_AF-A0A840RML1-F1
#
_entry.id   AF-A0A840RML1-F1
#
_cell.length_a   1.000
_cell.length_b   1.000
_cell.length_c   1.000
_cell.angle_alpha   90.00
_cell.angle_beta   90.00
_cell.angle_gamma   90.00
#
_symmetry.space_group_name_H-M   'P 1'
#
loop_
_entity.id
_entity.type
_entity.pdbx_description
1 polymer ?
#
loop_
_entity_poly.entity_id
_entity_poly.type
_entity_poly.pdbx_seq_one_letter_code
_entity_poly.pdbx_strand_id
1 'polypeptide(L)'
;MGHQVGLLSGKAGKAFVCGKKSDASDAQAIWTAVQQPGMRAVAVKAEAPQAVLALHGMRQQLFKFRTMQINGLRGLLAEWQTGQSGTHQT
;
A
#
# COMPACT_ATOMS: atom_id res chain seq x y z
N MET A 1 7.20 -36.52 8.38
CA MET A 1 5.77 -36.33 8.08
C MET A 1 5.60 -34.95 7.47
N GLY A 2 5.67 -34.88 6.14
CA GLY A 2 5.82 -33.63 5.38
C GLY A 2 4.46 -33.10 4.94
N HIS A 3 4.12 -31.89 5.36
CA HIS A 3 3.03 -31.12 4.79
C HIS A 3 3.55 -30.33 3.58
N GLN A 4 2.89 -30.47 2.43
CA GLN A 4 3.19 -29.65 1.27
C GLN A 4 2.47 -28.31 1.43
N VAL A 5 3.22 -27.27 1.82
CA VAL A 5 2.71 -25.92 2.00
C VAL A 5 2.79 -25.16 0.68
N GLY A 6 1.67 -24.61 0.22
CA GLY A 6 1.58 -23.80 -0.99
C GLY A 6 0.89 -22.47 -0.73
N LEU A 7 1.27 -21.43 -1.46
CA LEU A 7 0.62 -20.12 -1.38
C LEU A 7 -0.53 -20.04 -2.39
N LEU A 8 -1.68 -19.55 -1.96
CA LEU A 8 -2.81 -19.25 -2.83
C LEU A 8 -2.85 -17.74 -3.11
N SER A 9 -3.25 -17.34 -4.32
CA SER A 9 -3.50 -15.93 -4.63
C SER A 9 -4.63 -15.38 -3.76
N GLY A 10 -4.42 -14.23 -3.11
CA GLY A 10 -5.46 -13.58 -2.31
C GLY A 10 -6.73 -13.23 -3.10
N LYS A 11 -6.62 -13.03 -4.43
CA LYS A 11 -7.80 -12.85 -5.30
C LYS A 11 -8.61 -14.13 -5.47
N ALA A 12 -7.96 -15.29 -5.47
CA ALA A 12 -8.63 -16.57 -5.64
C ALA A 12 -9.51 -16.88 -4.43
N GLY A 13 -9.01 -16.69 -3.21
CA GLY A 13 -9.82 -16.87 -1.99
C GLY A 13 -10.98 -15.88 -1.88
N LYS A 14 -10.80 -14.62 -2.31
CA LYS A 14 -11.83 -13.58 -2.23
C LYS A 14 -13.13 -13.93 -2.97
N ALA A 15 -13.04 -14.70 -4.07
CA ALA A 15 -14.22 -15.13 -4.82
C ALA A 15 -15.13 -16.10 -4.05
N PHE A 16 -14.61 -16.75 -3.00
CA PHE A 16 -15.32 -17.76 -2.21
C PHE A 16 -15.67 -17.29 -0.80
N VAL A 17 -15.40 -16.04 -0.44
CA VAL A 17 -15.77 -15.47 0.86
C VAL A 17 -17.28 -15.24 0.87
N CYS A 18 -17.99 -15.94 1.76
CA CYS A 18 -19.42 -15.80 1.91
C CYS A 18 -19.75 -14.97 3.17
N GLY A 19 -20.52 -13.90 3.01
CA GLY A 19 -20.96 -13.03 4.12
C GLY A 19 -19.95 -11.94 4.53
N LYS A 20 -20.02 -11.53 5.80
CA LYS A 20 -19.15 -10.48 6.38
C LYS A 20 -17.74 -11.02 6.66
N LYS A 21 -16.76 -10.12 6.77
CA LYS A 21 -15.37 -10.44 7.10
C LYS A 21 -15.29 -11.18 8.45
N SER A 22 -14.91 -12.45 8.42
CA SER A 22 -14.60 -13.27 9.60
C SER A 22 -13.54 -14.29 9.23
N ASP A 23 -12.68 -14.67 10.19
CA ASP A 23 -11.61 -15.64 9.94
C ASP A 23 -12.15 -17.01 9.53
N ALA A 24 -13.32 -17.40 10.07
CA ALA A 24 -14.00 -18.64 9.70
C ALA A 24 -14.45 -18.64 8.23
N SER A 25 -15.01 -17.51 7.75
CA SER A 25 -15.41 -17.35 6.34
C SER A 25 -14.18 -17.32 5.43
N ASP A 26 -13.11 -16.64 5.83
CA ASP A 26 -11.85 -16.61 5.07
C ASP A 26 -11.21 -18.02 4.98
N ALA A 27 -11.18 -18.79 6.07
CA ALA A 27 -10.64 -20.14 6.08
C ALA A 27 -11.43 -21.09 5.18
N GLN A 28 -12.77 -21.03 5.24
CA GLN A 28 -13.64 -21.82 4.36
C GLN A 28 -13.45 -21.43 2.89
N ALA A 29 -13.30 -20.14 2.60
CA ALA A 29 -13.05 -19.64 1.26
C ALA A 29 -11.69 -20.12 0.71
N ILE A 30 -10.64 -20.09 1.51
CA ILE A 30 -9.31 -20.60 1.14
C ILE A 30 -9.39 -22.11 0.87
N TRP A 31 -9.99 -22.87 1.79
CA TRP A 31 -10.16 -24.32 1.63
C TRP A 31 -10.92 -24.66 0.34
N THR A 32 -12.03 -23.96 0.08
CA THR A 32 -12.85 -24.16 -1.11
C THR A 32 -12.11 -23.79 -2.39
N ALA A 33 -11.33 -22.71 -2.36
CA ALA A 33 -10.54 -22.26 -3.50
C ALA A 33 -9.44 -23.27 -3.88
N VAL A 34 -8.73 -23.83 -2.89
CA VAL A 34 -7.68 -24.85 -3.14
C VAL A 34 -8.21 -26.07 -3.87
N GLN A 35 -9.48 -26.44 -3.63
CA GLN A 35 -10.11 -27.62 -4.22
C GLN A 35 -10.62 -27.40 -5.67
N GLN A 36 -10.61 -26.16 -6.19
CA GLN A 36 -11.14 -25.88 -7.52
C GLN A 36 -10.25 -26.44 -8.64
N PRO A 37 -10.83 -27.03 -9.71
CA PRO A 37 -10.06 -27.51 -10.84
C PRO A 37 -9.33 -26.36 -11.54
N GLY A 38 -8.03 -26.52 -11.79
CA GLY A 38 -7.18 -25.50 -12.40
C GLY A 38 -6.61 -24.46 -11.44
N MET A 39 -6.86 -24.57 -10.12
CA MET A 39 -6.24 -23.69 -9.13
C MET A 39 -4.72 -23.93 -9.08
N ARG A 40 -3.92 -22.90 -9.37
CA ARG A 40 -2.45 -22.96 -9.32
C ARG A 40 -1.92 -22.29 -8.06
N ALA A 41 -0.98 -22.95 -7.40
CA ALA A 41 -0.19 -22.34 -6.34
C ALA A 41 0.62 -21.16 -6.90
N VAL A 42 0.67 -20.08 -6.14
CA VAL A 42 1.49 -18.91 -6.44
C VAL A 42 2.90 -19.18 -5.95
N ALA A 43 3.89 -18.89 -6.79
CA ALA A 43 5.29 -18.96 -6.39
C ALA A 43 5.57 -17.98 -5.24
N VAL A 44 6.45 -18.37 -4.32
CA VAL A 44 6.98 -17.45 -3.31
C VAL A 44 7.61 -16.27 -4.03
N LYS A 45 7.21 -15.05 -3.66
CA LYS A 45 7.63 -13.84 -4.35
C LYS A 45 9.14 -13.69 -4.25
N ALA A 46 9.82 -13.60 -5.40
CA ALA A 46 11.26 -13.40 -5.45
C ALA A 46 11.66 -12.01 -4.90
N GLU A 47 12.84 -11.93 -4.29
CA GLU A 47 13.32 -10.72 -3.62
C GLU A 47 13.58 -9.56 -4.60
N ALA A 48 14.12 -9.85 -5.78
CA ALA A 48 14.48 -8.81 -6.75
C ALA A 48 13.26 -7.97 -7.23
N PRO A 49 12.12 -8.56 -7.65
CA PRO A 49 10.91 -7.79 -7.93
C PRO A 49 10.37 -7.00 -6.74
N GLN A 50 10.52 -7.53 -5.52
CA GLN A 50 10.09 -6.84 -4.30
C GLN A 50 10.96 -5.61 -4.02
N ALA A 51 12.28 -5.70 -4.22
CA ALA A 51 13.21 -4.59 -4.06
C ALA A 51 12.91 -3.44 -5.03
N VAL A 52 12.60 -3.73 -6.29
CA VAL A 52 12.22 -2.71 -7.29
C VAL A 52 10.94 -1.97 -6.88
N LEU A 53 9.93 -2.69 -6.36
CA LEU A 53 8.71 -2.07 -5.85
C LEU A 53 8.99 -1.17 -4.64
N ALA A 54 9.87 -1.59 -3.73
CA ALA A 54 10.28 -0.78 -2.59
C ALA A 54 10.95 0.53 -3.03
N LEU A 55 11.89 0.45 -3.99
CA LEU A 55 12.55 1.63 -4.57
C LEU A 55 11.55 2.58 -5.23
N HIS A 56 10.57 2.05 -5.95
CA HIS A 56 9.51 2.87 -6.55
C HIS A 56 8.68 3.60 -5.48
N GLY A 57 8.32 2.91 -4.40
CA GLY A 57 7.60 3.50 -3.26
C GLY A 57 8.40 4.63 -2.59
N MET A 58 9.69 4.41 -2.32
CA MET A 58 10.58 5.44 -1.75
C MET A 58 10.66 6.68 -2.65
N ARG A 59 10.81 6.48 -3.96
CA ARG A 59 10.83 7.59 -4.94
C ARG A 59 9.52 8.39 -4.91
N GLN A 60 8.36 7.74 -4.90
CA GLN A 60 7.07 8.43 -4.81
C GLN A 60 6.93 9.24 -3.51
N GLN A 61 7.38 8.68 -2.38
CA GLN A 61 7.36 9.35 -1.08
C GLN A 61 8.24 10.61 -1.09
N LEU A 62 9.44 10.53 -1.65
CA LEU A 62 10.34 11.68 -1.79
C LEU A 62 9.74 12.80 -2.65
N PHE A 63 9.04 12.47 -3.74
CA PHE A 63 8.34 13.48 -4.53
C PHE A 63 7.28 14.23 -3.72
N LYS A 64 6.47 13.50 -2.94
CA LYS A 64 5.44 14.12 -2.09
C LYS A 64 6.08 15.01 -1.03
N PHE A 65 7.16 14.56 -0.39
CA PHE A 65 7.90 15.36 0.59
C PHE A 65 8.45 16.65 -0.03
N ARG A 66 9.04 16.59 -1.23
CA ARG A 66 9.55 17.76 -1.93
C ARG A 66 8.45 18.80 -2.15
N THR A 67 7.30 18.38 -2.67
CA THR A 67 6.16 19.29 -2.91
C THR A 67 5.65 19.90 -1.61
N MET A 68 5.51 19.10 -0.56
CA MET A 68 5.06 19.57 0.75
C MET A 68 6.03 20.59 1.35
N GLN A 69 7.35 20.36 1.27
CA GLN A 69 8.35 21.32 1.75
C GLN A 69 8.29 22.64 0.98
N ILE A 70 8.16 22.60 -0.34
CA ILE A 70 8.04 23.82 -1.16
C ILE A 70 6.79 24.60 -0.76
N ASN A 71 5.66 23.93 -0.58
CA ASN A 71 4.43 24.58 -0.17
C ASN A 71 4.53 25.15 1.25
N GLY A 72 5.18 24.44 2.18
CA GLY A 72 5.47 24.95 3.53
C GLY A 72 6.32 26.21 3.49
N LEU A 73 7.41 26.22 2.71
CA LEU A 73 8.25 27.40 2.53
C LEU A 73 7.49 28.59 1.93
N ARG A 74 6.63 28.35 0.93
CA ARG A 74 5.77 29.40 0.35
C ARG A 74 4.81 30.00 1.36
N GLY A 75 4.20 29.17 2.22
CA GLY A 75 3.35 29.63 3.32
C GLY A 75 4.10 30.53 4.29
N LEU A 76 5.25 30.08 4.79
CA LEU A 76 6.09 30.85 5.72
C LEU A 76 6.56 32.18 5.12
N LEU A 77 7.00 32.19 3.86
CA LEU A 77 7.42 33.42 3.19
C LEU A 77 6.25 34.41 3.00
N ALA A 78 5.05 33.92 2.70
CA ALA A 78 3.86 34.76 2.57
C ALA A 78 3.46 35.41 3.91
N GLU A 79 3.57 34.66 5.02
CA GLU A 79 3.34 35.20 6.37
C GLU A 79 4.34 36.32 6.71
N TRP A 80 5.62 36.13 6.41
CA TRP A 80 6.64 37.16 6.69
C TRP A 80 6.49 38.42 5.83
N GLN A 81 6.10 38.28 4.56
CA GLN A 81 5.89 39.41 3.65
C GLN A 81 4.67 40.27 4.03
N THR A 82 3.59 39.63 4.48
CA THR A 82 2.40 40.33 4.97
C THR A 82 2.63 40.98 6.34
N GLY A 83 3.49 40.41 7.20
CA GLY A 83 3.85 40.96 8.50
C GLY A 83 4.70 42.24 8.45
N GLN A 84 5.53 42.44 7.43
CA GLN A 84 6.36 43.66 7.29
C GLN A 84 5.65 44.84 6.60
N SER A 85 4.54 44.59 5.90
CA SER A 85 3.80 45.64 5.19
C SER A 85 2.85 46.45 6.11
N GLY A 86 2.67 46.02 7.36
CA GLY A 86 1.78 46.65 8.34
C GLY A 86 2.43 47.66 9.30
N THR A 87 3.76 47.87 9.26
CA THR A 87 4.48 48.71 10.25
C THR A 87 4.78 50.14 9.79
N HIS A 88 4.19 50.59 8.68
CA HIS A 88 4.41 51.95 8.13
C HIS A 88 3.12 52.79 7.96
N GLN A 89 2.10 52.57 8.79
CA GLN A 89 0.98 53.50 8.94
C GLN A 89 0.70 53.79 10.43
N THR A 90 1.38 54.80 10.96
CA THR A 90 0.95 55.64 12.09
C THR A 90 1.48 57.04 11.83
#